data_AF-A0A534DRE4-F1
#
_entry.id   AF-A0A534DRE4-F1
#
_cell.length_a   1.000
_cell.length_b   1.000
_cell.length_c   1.000
_cell.angle_alpha   90.00
_cell.angle_beta   90.00
_cell.angle_gamma   90.00
#
_symmetry.space_group_name_H-M   'P 1'
#
loop_
_entity.id
_entity.type
_entity.pdbx_description
1 polymer ?
#
loop_
_entity_poly.entity_id
_entity_poly.type
_entity_poly.pdbx_seq_one_letter_code
_entity_poly.pdbx_strand_id
1 'polypeptide(L)'
;EVKRIARVLLPMGTFAETSGTYVNCEGLWQSHPGAAAPVGEARPGWKVLRVLGNLLGLEGFDYQSSEDVLREVREACAGVKPAGYQGSHAVPRAADAIDGAARQPLVDVPMYQTDAVVRRAPSLQRTREGRTAAVTY
;
A
#
# COMPACT_ATOMS: atom_id res chain seq x y z
N GLU A 1 -16.26 -3.72 -5.55
CA GLU A 1 -15.32 -4.83 -5.76
C GLU A 1 -15.20 -5.77 -4.55
N VAL A 2 -14.36 -5.48 -3.55
CA VAL A 2 -13.92 -6.45 -2.52
C VAL A 2 -15.07 -7.02 -1.69
N LYS A 3 -16.05 -6.20 -1.28
CA LYS A 3 -17.22 -6.66 -0.51
C LYS A 3 -18.06 -7.74 -1.22
N ARG A 4 -17.99 -7.80 -2.56
CA ARG A 4 -18.77 -8.76 -3.37
C ARG A 4 -18.13 -10.15 -3.38
N ILE A 5 -16.81 -10.23 -3.19
CA ILE A 5 -16.03 -11.46 -3.33
C ILE A 5 -15.42 -11.93 -2.00
N ALA A 6 -15.34 -11.06 -0.99
CA ALA A 6 -14.80 -11.41 0.31
C ALA A 6 -15.87 -12.05 1.20
N ARG A 7 -15.54 -13.19 1.83
CA ARG A 7 -16.39 -13.83 2.84
C ARG A 7 -16.25 -13.19 4.22
N VAL A 8 -15.09 -12.59 4.50
CA VAL A 8 -14.78 -11.90 5.74
C VAL A 8 -14.10 -10.57 5.40
N LEU A 9 -14.48 -9.51 6.11
CA LEU A 9 -13.87 -8.18 5.98
C LEU A 9 -13.39 -7.74 7.36
N LEU A 10 -12.10 -7.48 7.49
CA LEU A 10 -11.48 -6.96 8.71
C LEU A 10 -11.19 -5.46 8.51
N PRO A 11 -11.93 -4.54 9.16
CA PRO A 11 -11.74 -3.12 8.94
C PRO A 11 -10.42 -2.64 9.54
N MET A 12 -9.62 -1.97 8.71
CA MET A 12 -8.34 -1.36 9.11
C MET A 12 -8.42 0.16 9.01
N GLY A 13 -7.72 0.84 9.92
CA GLY A 13 -7.51 2.28 9.84
C GLY A 13 -6.62 2.67 8.65
N THR A 14 -6.82 3.89 8.15
CA THR A 14 -5.98 4.54 7.14
C THR A 14 -4.62 4.96 7.72
N PHE A 15 -3.72 5.45 6.85
CA PHE A 15 -2.40 5.94 7.27
C PHE A 15 -2.47 7.03 8.35
N ALA A 16 -3.56 7.80 8.40
CA ALA A 16 -3.76 8.86 9.39
C ALA A 16 -4.26 8.33 10.75
N GLU A 17 -4.70 7.08 10.83
CA GLU A 17 -5.34 6.49 12.02
C GLU A 17 -4.46 5.43 12.71
N THR A 18 -3.26 5.18 12.18
CA THR A 18 -2.31 4.21 12.72
C THR A 18 -0.91 4.82 12.76
N SER A 19 -0.14 4.44 13.78
CA SER A 19 1.31 4.59 13.70
C SER A 19 1.87 3.62 12.66
N GLY A 20 2.94 4.04 11.98
CA GLY A 20 3.56 3.24 10.94
C GLY A 20 4.79 3.91 10.35
N THR A 21 5.41 3.21 9.41
CA THR A 21 6.58 3.69 8.69
C THR A 21 6.41 3.42 7.20
N TYR A 22 6.62 4.45 6.39
CA TYR A 22 6.74 4.31 4.94
C TYR A 22 8.20 4.49 4.51
N VAL A 23 8.57 3.89 3.38
CA VAL A 23 9.86 4.11 2.73
C VAL A 23 9.59 4.83 1.42
N ASN A 24 10.13 6.03 1.24
CA ASN A 24 9.93 6.80 0.02
C ASN A 24 10.80 6.29 -1.14
N CYS A 25 10.66 6.88 -2.33
CA CYS A 25 11.44 6.48 -3.51
C CYS A 25 12.96 6.73 -3.39
N GLU A 26 13.41 7.51 -2.40
CA GLU A 26 14.83 7.74 -2.09
C GLU A 26 15.36 6.70 -1.08
N GLY A 27 14.49 5.82 -0.56
CA GLY A 27 14.84 4.86 0.48
C GLY A 27 14.78 5.41 1.90
N LEU A 28 14.24 6.61 2.11
CA LEU A 28 14.12 7.22 3.43
C LEU A 28 12.95 6.59 4.19
N TRP A 29 13.25 6.08 5.37
CA TRP A 29 12.25 5.54 6.30
C TRP A 29 11.62 6.67 7.10
N GLN A 30 10.31 6.83 6.98
CA GLN A 30 9.55 7.92 7.57
C GLN A 30 8.50 7.35 8.51
N SER A 31 8.79 7.41 9.81
CA SER A 31 7.87 6.96 10.86
C SER A 31 6.96 8.10 11.32
N HIS A 32 5.71 7.78 11.60
CA HIS A 32 4.73 8.74 12.09
C HIS A 32 3.76 8.11 13.10
N PRO A 33 3.26 8.89 14.07
CA PRO A 33 2.15 8.47 14.90
C PRO A 33 0.83 8.53 14.12
N GLY A 34 -0.23 7.92 14.67
CA GLY A 34 -1.59 8.18 14.18
C GLY A 34 -2.02 9.60 14.52
N ALA A 35 -2.58 10.31 13.56
CA ALA A 35 -3.13 11.66 13.73
C ALA A 35 -4.58 11.65 14.23
N ALA A 36 -5.32 10.56 14.00
CA ALA A 36 -6.69 10.36 14.43
C ALA A 36 -6.89 8.96 15.03
N ALA A 37 -8.00 8.76 15.75
CA ALA A 37 -8.41 7.43 16.18
C ALA A 37 -9.09 6.68 15.02
N PRO A 38 -8.93 5.35 14.91
CA PRO A 38 -9.65 4.56 13.92
C PRO A 38 -11.18 4.72 14.01
N VAL A 39 -11.83 4.89 12.87
CA VAL A 39 -13.29 5.03 12.81
C VAL A 39 -14.03 3.71 13.14
N GLY A 40 -14.99 3.79 14.06
CA GLY A 40 -15.89 2.69 14.39
C GLY A 40 -15.15 1.48 14.96
N GLU A 41 -15.34 0.31 14.33
CA GLU A 41 -14.70 -0.94 14.75
C GLU A 41 -13.32 -1.16 14.10
N ALA A 42 -12.84 -0.21 13.30
CA ALA A 42 -11.53 -0.32 12.68
C ALA A 42 -10.41 -0.40 13.74
N ARG A 43 -9.33 -1.07 13.38
CA ARG A 43 -8.12 -1.19 14.19
C ARG A 43 -6.88 -0.92 13.34
N PRO A 44 -5.73 -0.55 13.95
CA PRO A 44 -4.44 -0.53 13.25
C PRO A 44 -4.18 -1.83 12.51
N GLY A 45 -3.74 -1.77 11.24
CA GLY A 45 -3.60 -2.96 10.40
C GLY A 45 -2.66 -4.00 10.98
N TRP A 46 -1.53 -3.58 11.57
CA TRP A 46 -0.59 -4.49 12.22
C TRP A 46 -1.23 -5.23 13.42
N LYS A 47 -2.12 -4.59 14.18
CA LYS A 47 -2.84 -5.23 15.29
C LYS A 47 -3.84 -6.26 14.78
N VAL A 48 -4.53 -5.96 13.67
CA VAL A 48 -5.45 -6.92 13.04
C VAL A 48 -4.71 -8.19 12.66
N LEU A 49 -3.55 -8.07 12.00
CA LEU A 49 -2.73 -9.22 11.60
C LEU A 49 -2.15 -9.97 12.81
N ARG A 50 -1.63 -9.24 13.80
CA ARG A 50 -1.14 -9.77 15.08
C ARG A 50 -2.19 -10.65 15.76
N VAL A 51 -3.38 -10.10 15.99
CA VAL A 51 -4.46 -10.82 16.68
C VAL A 51 -4.94 -12.00 15.85
N LEU A 52 -5.02 -11.86 14.53
CA LEU A 52 -5.39 -12.97 13.66
C LEU A 52 -4.39 -14.13 13.74
N GLY A 53 -3.09 -13.86 13.74
CA GLY A 53 -2.05 -14.87 13.96
C GLY A 53 -2.23 -15.61 15.28
N ASN A 54 -2.49 -14.87 16.36
CA ASN A 54 -2.76 -15.44 17.69
C ASN A 54 -4.01 -16.33 17.72
N LEU A 55 -5.11 -15.90 17.07
CA LEU A 55 -6.35 -16.70 16.97
C LEU A 55 -6.17 -17.99 16.18
N LEU A 56 -5.23 -17.99 15.23
CA LEU A 56 -4.86 -19.17 14.44
C LEU A 56 -3.81 -20.05 15.15
N GLY A 57 -3.31 -19.65 16.31
CA GLY A 57 -2.27 -20.37 17.05
C GLY A 57 -0.92 -20.39 16.34
N LEU A 58 -0.64 -19.37 15.51
CA LEU A 58 0.64 -19.24 14.82
C LEU A 58 1.68 -18.57 15.72
N GLU A 59 2.91 -19.05 15.65
CA GLU A 59 4.05 -18.43 16.34
C GLU A 59 4.51 -17.14 15.63
N GLY A 60 5.23 -16.27 16.34
CA GLY A 60 5.82 -15.05 15.77
C GLY A 60 4.89 -13.84 15.68
N PHE A 61 3.74 -13.84 16.39
CA PHE A 61 2.78 -12.72 16.40
C PHE A 61 2.70 -11.98 17.75
N ASP A 62 3.80 -11.94 18.51
CA ASP A 62 3.85 -11.36 19.86
C ASP A 62 4.18 -9.84 19.91
N TYR A 63 4.11 -9.14 18.78
CA TYR A 63 4.42 -7.71 18.67
C TYR A 63 3.54 -6.84 19.58
N GLN A 64 4.12 -6.02 20.45
CA GLN A 64 3.33 -5.15 21.34
C GLN A 64 3.11 -3.75 20.78
N SER A 65 3.91 -3.35 19.80
CA SER A 65 3.92 -2.02 19.22
C SER A 65 4.22 -2.04 17.72
N SER A 66 3.92 -0.93 17.03
CA SER A 66 4.35 -0.73 15.64
C SER A 66 5.88 -0.71 15.50
N GLU A 67 6.56 -0.30 16.55
CA GLU A 67 8.01 -0.20 16.66
C GLU A 67 8.66 -1.58 16.72
N ASP A 68 8.02 -2.56 17.36
CA ASP A 68 8.48 -3.95 17.34
C ASP A 68 8.42 -4.53 15.93
N VAL A 69 7.33 -4.28 15.21
CA VAL A 69 7.18 -4.69 13.80
C VAL A 69 8.25 -4.00 12.95
N LEU A 70 8.46 -2.69 13.13
CA LEU A 70 9.48 -1.95 12.41
C LEU A 70 10.89 -2.51 12.66
N ARG A 71 11.21 -2.86 13.90
CA ARG A 71 12.52 -3.43 14.25
C ARG A 71 12.78 -4.71 13.47
N GLU A 72 11.83 -5.64 13.47
CA GLU A 72 11.98 -6.89 12.72
C GLU A 72 12.08 -6.66 11.21
N VAL A 73 11.26 -5.76 10.65
CA VAL A 73 11.31 -5.42 9.22
C VAL A 73 12.67 -4.81 8.85
N ARG A 74 13.26 -3.97 9.72
CA ARG A 74 14.60 -3.41 9.51
C ARG A 74 15.68 -4.47 9.53
N GLU A 75 15.60 -5.41 10.47
CA GLU A 75 16.52 -6.55 10.56
C GLU A 75 16.42 -7.44 9.32
N ALA A 76 15.20 -7.75 8.86
CA ALA A 76 14.96 -8.51 7.64
C ALA A 76 15.48 -7.79 6.38
N CYS A 77 15.53 -6.45 6.41
CA CYS A 77 16.07 -5.62 5.33
C CYS A 77 17.56 -5.27 5.52
N ALA A 78 18.26 -5.86 6.51
CA ALA A 78 19.66 -5.58 6.78
C ALA A 78 20.54 -6.05 5.61
N GLY A 79 20.84 -5.12 4.69
CA GLY A 79 21.59 -5.40 3.46
C GLY A 79 20.86 -4.98 2.18
N VAL A 80 19.55 -4.68 2.27
CA VAL A 80 18.80 -4.05 1.19
C VAL A 80 19.22 -2.60 1.09
N LYS A 81 20.00 -2.26 0.06
CA LYS A 81 20.28 -0.87 -0.27
C LYS A 81 19.11 -0.34 -1.09
N PRO A 82 18.49 0.78 -0.70
CA PRO A 82 17.49 1.40 -1.54
C PRO A 82 18.12 1.72 -2.90
N ALA A 83 17.36 1.49 -3.96
CA ALA A 83 17.76 1.91 -5.29
C ALA A 83 17.85 3.44 -5.25
N GLY A 84 19.05 3.98 -5.06
CA GLY A 84 19.29 5.42 -5.11
C GLY A 84 18.93 5.89 -6.50
N TYR A 85 17.72 6.45 -6.67
CA TYR A 85 17.25 6.91 -7.96
C TYR A 85 18.17 8.04 -8.44
N GLN A 86 18.97 7.76 -9.47
CA GLN A 86 19.96 8.69 -10.01
C GLN A 86 19.36 9.63 -11.07
N GLY A 87 18.05 9.89 -11.01
CA GLY A 87 17.34 10.68 -12.03
C GLY A 87 17.06 9.94 -13.34
N SER A 88 17.47 8.67 -13.47
CA SER A 88 17.14 7.82 -14.61
C SER A 88 16.90 6.37 -14.16
N HIS A 89 15.98 5.70 -14.83
CA HIS A 89 15.73 4.28 -14.65
C HIS A 89 15.63 3.66 -16.05
N ALA A 90 16.50 2.69 -16.35
CA ALA A 90 16.37 1.91 -17.56
C ALA A 90 15.15 0.99 -17.39
N VAL A 91 14.04 1.33 -18.04
CA VAL A 91 12.95 0.37 -18.20
C VAL A 91 13.49 -0.69 -19.15
N PRO A 92 13.57 -1.98 -18.74
CA PRO A 92 13.86 -3.03 -19.69
C PRO A 92 12.78 -2.93 -20.77
N ARG A 93 13.16 -2.51 -21.98
CA ARG A 93 12.33 -2.85 -23.13
C ARG A 93 12.27 -4.36 -23.09
N ALA A 94 11.07 -4.93 -23.04
CA ALA A 94 10.90 -6.35 -23.30
C ALA A 94 11.52 -6.61 -24.67
N ALA A 95 12.79 -7.01 -24.67
CA ALA A 95 13.42 -7.61 -25.82
C ALA A 95 12.65 -8.90 -25.99
N ASP A 96 12.07 -9.04 -27.17
CA ASP A 96 11.26 -10.17 -27.58
C ASP A 96 9.90 -10.22 -26.87
N ALA A 97 8.91 -9.61 -27.53
CA ALA A 97 7.58 -10.18 -27.48
C ALA A 97 7.75 -11.70 -27.69
N ILE A 98 7.31 -12.49 -26.72
CA ILE A 98 7.09 -13.92 -26.94
C ILE A 98 6.27 -13.98 -28.23
N ASP A 99 6.81 -14.59 -29.28
CA ASP A 99 6.16 -14.67 -30.59
C ASP A 99 4.71 -15.13 -30.38
N GLY A 100 3.74 -14.22 -30.59
CA GLY A 100 2.31 -14.48 -30.39
C GLY A 100 1.65 -13.95 -29.09
N ALA A 101 2.37 -13.37 -28.13
CA ALA A 101 1.75 -12.69 -26.99
C ALA A 101 1.33 -11.27 -27.38
N ALA A 102 0.01 -11.03 -27.47
CA ALA A 102 -0.53 -9.70 -27.71
C ALA A 102 0.04 -8.68 -26.70
N ARG A 103 0.48 -7.51 -27.18
CA ARG A 103 0.89 -6.40 -26.30
C ARG A 103 -0.26 -6.13 -25.32
N GLN A 104 0.04 -6.20 -24.03
CA GLN A 104 -0.96 -5.83 -23.02
C GLN A 104 -1.24 -4.33 -23.14
N PRO A 105 -2.51 -3.92 -23.15
CA PRO A 105 -2.87 -2.51 -23.21
C PRO A 105 -2.31 -1.76 -22.00
N LEU A 106 -1.72 -0.59 -22.23
CA LEU A 106 -1.23 0.25 -21.15
C LEU A 106 -2.36 1.16 -20.68
N VAL A 107 -2.80 0.99 -19.44
CA VAL A 107 -3.83 1.84 -18.83
C VAL A 107 -3.16 2.98 -18.05
N ASP A 108 -3.38 4.21 -18.49
CA ASP A 108 -3.01 5.41 -17.76
C ASP A 108 -4.09 5.72 -16.71
N VAL A 109 -3.73 5.45 -15.45
CA VAL A 109 -4.61 5.58 -14.30
C VAL A 109 -4.63 7.04 -13.83
N PRO A 110 -5.79 7.73 -13.86
CA PRO A 110 -5.87 9.12 -13.44
C PRO A 110 -5.45 9.31 -11.99
N MET A 111 -4.85 10.47 -11.67
CA MET A 111 -4.23 10.72 -10.36
C MET A 111 -5.17 10.53 -9.14
N TYR A 112 -6.47 10.81 -9.29
CA TYR A 112 -7.46 10.62 -8.22
C TYR A 112 -8.17 9.26 -8.27
N GLN A 113 -7.62 8.32 -9.05
CA GLN A 113 -8.09 6.95 -9.19
C GLN A 113 -7.07 5.90 -8.70
N THR A 114 -5.94 6.33 -8.14
CA THR A 114 -4.79 5.48 -7.81
C THR A 114 -5.01 4.59 -6.59
N ASP A 115 -5.64 5.11 -5.53
CA ASP A 115 -5.83 4.39 -4.27
C ASP A 115 -7.27 4.43 -3.75
N ALA A 116 -7.50 3.78 -2.61
CA ALA A 116 -8.82 3.68 -1.99
C ALA A 116 -9.32 4.99 -1.37
N VAL A 117 -8.41 5.82 -0.85
CA VAL A 117 -8.69 7.09 -0.18
C VAL A 117 -9.07 8.14 -1.21
N VAL A 118 -8.22 8.38 -2.23
CA VAL A 118 -8.45 9.43 -3.23
C VAL A 118 -9.69 9.15 -4.08
N ARG A 119 -9.96 7.87 -4.41
CA ARG A 119 -11.17 7.46 -5.13
C ARG A 119 -12.47 7.75 -4.40
N ARG A 120 -12.44 7.76 -3.08
CA ARG A 120 -13.62 7.95 -2.23
C ARG A 120 -13.76 9.37 -1.71
N ALA A 121 -12.81 10.27 -1.99
CA ALA A 121 -12.81 11.64 -1.53
C ALA A 121 -13.70 12.54 -2.41
N PRO A 122 -14.89 12.99 -1.95
CA PRO A 122 -15.81 13.74 -2.82
C PRO A 122 -15.25 15.08 -3.28
N SER A 123 -14.37 15.71 -2.49
CA SER A 123 -13.69 16.95 -2.86
C SER A 123 -12.81 16.78 -4.10
N LEU A 124 -12.07 15.67 -4.20
CA LEU A 124 -11.19 15.36 -5.34
C LEU A 124 -12.00 14.92 -6.57
N GLN A 125 -13.03 14.11 -6.38
CA GLN A 125 -13.87 13.64 -7.49
C GLN A 125 -14.68 14.75 -8.17
N ARG A 126 -14.85 15.90 -7.50
CA ARG A 126 -15.56 17.06 -8.06
C ARG A 126 -14.68 17.93 -8.97
N THR A 127 -13.36 17.80 -8.90
CA THR A 127 -12.44 18.57 -9.76
C THR A 127 -12.48 18.09 -11.21
N ARG A 128 -11.81 18.82 -12.11
CA ARG A 128 -11.66 18.41 -13.51
C ARG A 128 -10.91 17.08 -13.62
N GLU A 129 -9.82 16.93 -12.88
CA GLU A 129 -8.93 15.76 -12.87
C GLU A 129 -9.66 14.53 -12.33
N GLY A 130 -10.53 14.69 -11.33
CA GLY A 130 -11.34 13.59 -10.79
C GLY A 130 -12.37 13.05 -11.78
N ARG A 131 -12.77 13.85 -12.77
CA ARG A 131 -13.71 13.47 -13.84
C ARG A 131 -13.02 12.91 -15.09
N THR A 132 -11.69 12.97 -15.16
CA THR A 132 -10.92 12.41 -16.27
C THR A 132 -11.01 10.88 -16.26
N ALA A 133 -11.43 10.29 -17.38
CA ALA A 133 -11.44 8.84 -17.55
C ALA A 133 -10.03 8.29 -17.79
N ALA A 134 -9.80 7.03 -17.42
CA ALA A 134 -8.55 6.34 -17.74
C ALA A 134 -8.39 6.23 -19.26
N VAL A 135 -7.16 6.44 -19.74
CA VAL A 135 -6.81 6.30 -21.16
C VAL A 135 -6.09 4.97 -21.34
N THR A 136 -6.40 4.26 -22.42
CA THR A 136 -5.75 2.98 -22.76
C THR A 136 -4.97 3.15 -24.06
N TYR A 137 -3.69 2.80 -24.06
CA TYR A 137 -2.75 2.88 -25.18
C TYR A 137 -2.34 1.50 -25.69
#